data_AF-A0A1H7IK43-F1
#
_entry.id   AF-A0A1H7IK43-F1
#
_cell.length_a   1.000
_cell.length_b   1.000
_cell.length_c   1.000
_cell.angle_alpha   90.00
_cell.angle_beta   90.00
_cell.angle_gamma   90.00
#
_symmetry.space_group_name_H-M   'P 1'
#
loop_
_entity.id
_entity.type
_entity.pdbx_description
1 polymer ?
#
loop_
_entity_poly.entity_id
_entity_poly.type
_entity_poly.pdbx_seq_one_letter_code
_entity_poly.pdbx_strand_id
1 'polypeptide(L)'
;MEETRRSIPLDSVREATATLLSREFSPSTGHATAVLAGCAFAPSLLTFWFINGLLDFSTALAIGAVGSTSGLVVRLVAYLLLVPTFLLLRIGYYLVHPKHRRAVLAGTCPNATLFSLDWFSVGILATGLPLAFQRLGPWIGANTVYVVGLFVLPRVLGQRTSLAVKLGSLAVGTIVFLYASYGAPVAAAFGLPAPAAVLGPVATLTLSDATTVLLLRVTNSVFFGPVVVAVAALSMNRILTRPELTSIPLFRHTLPSRDPARIVLGSAALGTLFYLGVVAAFGGQVVLVP
;
A
#
# COMPACT_ATOMS: atom_id res chain seq x y z
N MET A 1 -19.76 65.88 -13.60
CA MET A 1 -19.63 64.40 -13.54
C MET A 1 -18.23 64.12 -13.06
N GLU A 2 -18.06 64.00 -11.74
CA GLU A 2 -16.75 63.81 -11.12
C GLU A 2 -16.71 62.37 -10.61
N GLU A 3 -15.95 61.54 -11.32
CA GLU A 3 -15.81 60.11 -11.11
C GLU A 3 -14.99 59.88 -9.82
N THR A 4 -15.69 59.65 -8.71
CA THR A 4 -15.05 59.36 -7.42
C THR A 4 -14.41 57.98 -7.47
N ARG A 5 -13.14 57.93 -7.87
CA ARG A 5 -12.30 56.73 -7.83
C ARG A 5 -11.99 56.42 -6.36
N ARG A 6 -12.88 55.65 -5.70
CA ARG A 6 -12.67 55.15 -4.33
C ARG A 6 -11.44 54.23 -4.33
N SER A 7 -10.33 54.75 -3.84
CA SER A 7 -9.17 53.93 -3.45
C SER A 7 -9.61 53.00 -2.32
N ILE A 8 -9.61 51.69 -2.57
CA ILE A 8 -9.84 50.69 -1.52
C ILE A 8 -8.67 50.82 -0.52
N PRO A 9 -8.92 51.16 0.75
CA PRO A 9 -7.84 51.29 1.73
C PRO A 9 -7.15 49.92 1.89
N LEU A 10 -5.82 49.90 1.81
CA LEU A 10 -5.03 48.67 2.01
C LEU A 10 -5.36 47.98 3.34
N ASP A 11 -5.73 48.76 4.36
CA ASP A 11 -6.16 48.27 5.66
C ASP A 11 -7.47 47.48 5.59
N SER A 12 -8.44 47.88 4.74
CA SER A 12 -9.70 47.14 4.60
C SER A 12 -9.52 45.80 3.88
N VAL A 13 -8.58 45.75 2.93
CA VAL A 13 -8.21 44.49 2.25
C VAL A 13 -7.49 43.57 3.25
N ARG A 14 -6.57 44.12 4.05
CA ARG A 14 -5.83 43.35 5.06
C ARG A 14 -6.75 42.78 6.13
N GLU A 15 -7.71 43.57 6.60
CA GLU A 15 -8.70 43.18 7.61
C GLU A 15 -9.70 42.15 7.05
N ALA A 16 -10.18 42.34 5.81
CA ALA A 16 -11.01 41.36 5.12
C ALA A 16 -10.26 40.03 4.89
N THR A 17 -8.97 40.08 4.54
CA THR A 17 -8.13 38.89 4.34
C THR A 17 -7.88 38.16 5.66
N ALA A 18 -7.58 38.89 6.73
CA ALA A 18 -7.42 38.31 8.07
C ALA A 18 -8.71 37.67 8.59
N THR A 19 -9.87 38.26 8.27
CA THR A 19 -11.18 37.73 8.65
C THR A 19 -11.59 36.51 7.81
N LEU A 20 -11.21 36.48 6.53
CA LEU A 20 -11.35 35.30 5.67
C LEU A 20 -10.47 34.16 6.18
N LEU A 21 -9.17 34.41 6.42
CA LEU A 21 -8.24 33.41 6.94
C LEU A 21 -8.68 32.87 8.30
N SER A 22 -9.13 33.71 9.23
CA SER A 22 -9.59 33.26 10.54
C SER A 22 -10.86 32.41 10.47
N ARG A 23 -11.76 32.69 9.52
CA ARG A 23 -12.92 31.83 9.21
C ARG A 23 -12.51 30.55 8.51
N GLU A 24 -11.56 30.59 7.57
CA GLU A 24 -11.09 29.43 6.81
C GLU A 24 -10.42 28.38 7.71
N PHE A 25 -9.61 28.84 8.68
CA PHE A 25 -8.81 28.02 9.60
C PHE A 25 -9.43 27.85 10.99
N SER A 26 -10.69 28.27 11.18
CA SER A 26 -11.39 28.09 12.45
C SER A 26 -11.39 26.60 12.86
N PRO A 27 -10.96 26.24 14.08
CA PRO A 27 -10.84 24.84 14.51
C PRO A 27 -12.16 24.04 14.53
N SER A 28 -13.31 24.72 14.57
CA SER A 28 -14.63 24.10 14.72
C SER A 28 -15.55 24.28 13.51
N THR A 29 -15.30 25.28 12.68
CA THR A 29 -16.22 25.70 11.60
C THR A 29 -15.49 26.09 10.30
N GLY A 30 -14.16 26.04 10.30
CA GLY A 30 -13.36 26.43 9.15
C GLY A 30 -13.42 25.42 8.03
N HIS A 31 -13.48 25.90 6.80
CA HIS A 31 -13.59 25.06 5.61
C HIS A 31 -12.32 24.21 5.45
N ALA A 32 -11.15 24.77 5.74
CA ALA A 32 -9.90 24.03 5.75
C ALA A 32 -9.91 22.94 6.83
N THR A 33 -10.42 23.24 8.03
CA THR A 33 -10.51 22.27 9.13
C THR A 33 -11.54 21.19 8.87
N ALA A 34 -12.70 21.49 8.28
CA ALA A 34 -13.70 20.49 7.90
C ALA A 34 -13.20 19.58 6.76
N VAL A 35 -12.50 20.14 5.77
CA VAL A 35 -11.90 19.37 4.68
C VAL A 35 -10.75 18.53 5.16
N LEU A 36 -9.84 19.10 5.97
CA LEU A 36 -8.73 18.38 6.57
C LEU A 36 -9.28 17.38 7.59
N ALA A 37 -9.79 17.77 8.74
CA ALA A 37 -10.18 16.83 9.82
C ALA A 37 -11.37 15.89 9.48
N GLY A 38 -12.21 16.20 8.49
CA GLY A 38 -13.40 15.40 8.15
C GLY A 38 -13.28 14.61 6.84
N CYS A 39 -12.86 15.28 5.75
CA CYS A 39 -12.96 14.70 4.40
C CYS A 39 -11.64 14.13 3.84
N ALA A 40 -10.49 14.61 4.32
CA ALA A 40 -9.16 14.32 3.78
C ALA A 40 -8.26 13.62 4.82
N PHE A 41 -8.15 14.16 6.04
CA PHE A 41 -7.56 13.53 7.22
C PHE A 41 -8.60 12.70 7.98
N ALA A 42 -8.85 11.47 7.50
CA ALA A 42 -9.49 10.49 8.36
C ALA A 42 -8.48 9.96 9.41
N PRO A 43 -8.93 9.53 10.60
CA PRO A 43 -8.11 8.79 11.59
C PRO A 43 -7.34 7.60 11.00
N SER A 44 -7.79 7.10 9.84
CA SER A 44 -7.12 6.08 9.03
C SER A 44 -5.72 6.47 8.56
N LEU A 45 -5.37 7.76 8.46
CA LEU A 45 -4.00 8.20 8.11
C LEU A 45 -2.98 7.86 9.20
N LEU A 46 -3.39 7.96 10.46
CA LEU A 46 -2.56 7.69 11.63
C LEU A 46 -2.35 6.17 11.78
N THR A 47 -3.42 5.40 11.56
CA THR A 47 -3.36 3.93 11.46
C THR A 47 -2.50 3.48 10.27
N PHE A 48 -2.62 4.14 9.11
CA PHE A 48 -1.83 3.86 7.92
C PHE A 48 -0.33 4.10 8.17
N TRP A 49 0.05 5.27 8.70
CA TRP A 49 1.46 5.59 8.96
C TRP A 49 2.11 4.63 9.95
N PHE A 50 1.40 4.31 11.04
CA PHE A 50 1.97 3.49 12.10
C PHE A 50 1.94 2.00 11.77
N ILE A 51 0.81 1.47 11.31
CA ILE A 51 0.62 0.04 11.06
C ILE A 51 1.18 -0.35 9.69
N ASN A 52 0.75 0.31 8.61
CA ASN A 52 1.23 -0.05 7.26
C ASN A 52 2.69 0.37 7.06
N GLY A 53 3.13 1.52 7.59
CA GLY A 53 4.53 1.92 7.54
C GLY A 53 5.46 0.93 8.26
N LEU A 54 5.21 0.66 9.55
CA LEU A 54 6.07 -0.24 10.34
C LEU A 54 6.03 -1.68 9.81
N LEU A 55 4.83 -2.19 9.44
CA LEU A 55 4.71 -3.53 8.87
C LEU A 55 5.32 -3.63 7.48
N ASP A 56 5.20 -2.61 6.63
CA ASP A 56 5.78 -2.66 5.29
C ASP A 56 7.31 -2.57 5.33
N PHE A 57 7.91 -1.74 6.18
CA PHE A 57 9.36 -1.70 6.33
C PHE A 57 9.92 -2.97 6.98
N SER A 58 9.27 -3.47 8.05
CA SER A 58 9.70 -4.72 8.70
C SER A 58 9.51 -5.93 7.80
N THR A 59 8.39 -6.01 7.07
CA THR A 59 8.15 -7.06 6.09
C THR A 59 9.10 -6.93 4.91
N ALA A 60 9.37 -5.72 4.42
CA ALA A 60 10.31 -5.49 3.33
C ALA A 60 11.73 -5.96 3.67
N LEU A 61 12.19 -5.70 4.90
CA LEU A 61 13.46 -6.22 5.39
C LEU A 61 13.40 -7.75 5.54
N ALA A 62 12.31 -8.28 6.10
CA ALA A 62 12.11 -9.71 6.35
C ALA A 62 11.84 -10.56 5.08
N ILE A 63 11.53 -9.95 3.95
CA ILE A 63 11.39 -10.65 2.65
C ILE A 63 12.52 -10.30 1.68
N GLY A 64 13.49 -9.49 2.10
CA GLY A 64 14.61 -9.06 1.25
C GLY A 64 14.22 -8.09 0.13
N ALA A 65 13.10 -7.39 0.25
CA ALA A 65 12.59 -6.43 -0.74
C ALA A 65 13.36 -5.09 -0.76
N VAL A 66 14.48 -4.98 -0.04
CA VAL A 66 15.40 -3.83 -0.07
C VAL A 66 16.82 -4.37 -0.18
N GLY A 67 17.43 -4.22 -1.36
CA GLY A 67 18.78 -4.71 -1.65
C GLY A 67 19.91 -3.76 -1.24
N SER A 68 19.60 -2.49 -0.92
CA SER A 68 20.61 -1.47 -0.59
C SER A 68 20.05 -0.37 0.31
N THR A 69 20.96 0.34 1.01
CA THR A 69 20.62 1.53 1.81
C THR A 69 19.97 2.62 0.96
N SER A 70 20.41 2.81 -0.29
CA SER A 70 19.80 3.77 -1.22
C SER A 70 18.35 3.41 -1.58
N GLY A 71 18.05 2.13 -1.77
CA GLY A 71 16.68 1.65 -1.98
C GLY A 71 15.78 1.91 -0.77
N LEU A 72 16.32 1.77 0.45
CA LEU A 72 15.60 2.09 1.68
C LEU A 72 15.25 3.58 1.75
N VAL A 73 16.19 4.46 1.39
CA VAL A 73 15.99 5.92 1.40
C VAL A 73 14.90 6.32 0.40
N VAL A 74 14.93 5.79 -0.83
CA VAL A 74 13.88 6.07 -1.83
C VAL A 74 12.52 5.60 -1.32
N ARG A 75 12.44 4.42 -0.68
CA ARG A 75 11.21 3.91 -0.08
C ARG A 75 10.71 4.83 1.04
N LEU A 76 11.59 5.30 1.91
CA LEU A 76 11.27 6.23 3.00
C LEU A 76 10.75 7.57 2.47
N VAL A 77 11.41 8.14 1.46
CA VAL A 77 10.96 9.38 0.83
C VAL A 77 9.61 9.19 0.15
N ALA A 78 9.43 8.09 -0.58
CA ALA A 78 8.14 7.77 -1.18
C ALA A 78 7.04 7.68 -0.12
N TYR A 79 7.29 7.04 1.03
CA TYR A 79 6.35 6.98 2.15
C TYR A 79 6.01 8.35 2.73
N LEU A 80 7.02 9.20 2.92
CA LEU A 80 6.83 10.58 3.40
C LEU A 80 5.95 11.40 2.45
N LEU A 81 6.14 11.23 1.14
CA LEU A 81 5.40 11.96 0.11
C LEU A 81 4.06 11.32 -0.25
N LEU A 82 3.81 10.07 0.15
CA LEU A 82 2.62 9.30 -0.21
C LEU A 82 1.35 9.96 0.26
N VAL A 83 1.28 10.29 1.55
CA VAL A 83 0.10 10.92 2.16
C VAL A 83 -0.17 12.30 1.56
N PRO A 84 0.79 13.25 1.54
CA PRO A 84 0.57 14.55 0.90
C PRO A 84 0.10 14.42 -0.55
N THR A 85 0.72 13.55 -1.33
CA THR A 85 0.36 13.36 -2.74
C THR A 85 -1.04 12.79 -2.90
N PHE A 86 -1.39 11.77 -2.12
CA PHE A 86 -2.73 11.20 -2.10
C PHE A 86 -3.79 12.25 -1.76
N LEU A 87 -3.54 13.08 -0.75
CA LEU A 87 -4.46 14.14 -0.34
C LEU A 87 -4.62 15.19 -1.44
N LEU A 88 -3.52 15.61 -2.08
CA LEU A 88 -3.56 16.56 -3.20
C LEU A 88 -4.37 16.01 -4.37
N LEU A 89 -4.16 14.75 -4.76
CA LEU A 89 -4.93 14.09 -5.83
C LEU A 89 -6.41 14.02 -5.49
N ARG A 90 -6.74 13.65 -4.24
CA ARG A 90 -8.12 13.53 -3.77
C ARG A 90 -8.84 14.89 -3.74
N ILE A 91 -8.20 15.92 -3.19
CA ILE A 91 -8.73 17.29 -3.17
C ILE A 91 -8.89 17.82 -4.60
N GLY A 92 -7.87 17.65 -5.45
CA GLY A 92 -7.91 18.04 -6.86
C GLY A 92 -9.11 17.44 -7.58
N TYR A 93 -9.36 16.14 -7.41
CA TYR A 93 -10.53 15.50 -7.98
C TYR A 93 -11.85 16.12 -7.49
N TYR A 94 -12.00 16.35 -6.19
CA TYR A 94 -13.22 16.95 -5.65
C TYR A 94 -13.45 18.36 -6.19
N LEU A 95 -12.39 19.14 -6.40
CA LEU A 95 -12.49 20.49 -6.95
C LEU A 95 -12.80 20.52 -8.46
N VAL A 96 -12.36 19.52 -9.23
CA VAL A 96 -12.67 19.42 -10.67
C VAL A 96 -14.15 19.09 -10.90
N HIS A 97 -14.74 18.21 -10.09
CA HIS A 97 -16.16 17.84 -10.25
C HIS A 97 -17.11 18.90 -9.68
N PRO A 98 -17.99 19.53 -10.48
CA PRO A 98 -18.79 20.68 -10.05
C PRO A 98 -19.74 20.35 -8.88
N LYS A 99 -20.26 19.12 -8.79
CA LYS A 99 -21.10 18.67 -7.66
C LYS A 99 -20.28 18.50 -6.37
N HIS A 100 -19.09 17.89 -6.46
CA HIS A 100 -18.21 17.67 -5.32
C HIS A 100 -17.59 18.98 -4.82
N ARG A 101 -17.22 19.87 -5.74
CA ARG A 101 -16.72 21.21 -5.43
C ARG A 101 -17.73 21.98 -4.58
N ARG A 102 -19.02 21.97 -4.96
CA ARG A 102 -20.08 22.62 -4.16
C ARG A 102 -20.19 22.01 -2.76
N ALA A 103 -20.10 20.69 -2.64
CA ALA A 103 -20.15 20.01 -1.34
C ALA A 103 -18.96 20.40 -0.46
N VAL A 104 -17.73 20.35 -0.99
CA VAL A 104 -16.50 20.75 -0.30
C VAL A 104 -16.55 22.22 0.13
N LEU A 105 -16.96 23.12 -0.78
CA LEU A 105 -17.10 24.54 -0.49
C LEU A 105 -18.25 24.85 0.47
N ALA A 106 -19.21 23.92 0.63
CA ALA A 106 -20.26 24.01 1.64
C ALA A 106 -19.85 23.36 2.98
N GLY A 107 -18.59 22.93 3.14
CA GLY A 107 -18.10 22.26 4.35
C GLY A 107 -18.59 20.83 4.54
N THR A 108 -19.09 20.19 3.47
CA THR A 108 -19.62 18.81 3.50
C THR A 108 -18.75 17.85 2.71
N CYS A 109 -18.57 16.63 3.22
CA CYS A 109 -17.76 15.64 2.54
C CYS A 109 -18.51 15.01 1.36
N PRO A 110 -17.92 15.01 0.15
CA PRO A 110 -18.50 14.28 -0.97
C PRO A 110 -18.56 12.78 -0.66
N ASN A 111 -19.75 12.18 -0.74
CA ASN A 111 -19.92 10.74 -0.63
C ASN A 111 -19.48 10.05 -1.93
N ALA A 112 -18.17 10.04 -2.19
CA ALA A 112 -17.60 9.43 -3.37
C ALA A 112 -16.43 8.54 -2.98
N THR A 113 -16.62 7.23 -3.16
CA THR A 113 -15.61 6.19 -2.99
C THR A 113 -14.75 6.13 -4.25
N LEU A 114 -13.71 6.96 -4.28
CA LEU A 114 -12.90 7.20 -5.49
C LEU A 114 -11.49 6.62 -5.35
N PHE A 115 -10.82 6.97 -4.25
CA PHE A 115 -9.45 6.55 -3.98
C PHE A 115 -9.36 5.95 -2.59
N SER A 116 -8.59 4.88 -2.46
CA SER A 116 -8.23 4.27 -1.20
C SER A 116 -6.74 4.43 -0.98
N LEU A 117 -6.37 4.97 0.18
CA LEU A 117 -4.98 5.16 0.54
C LEU A 117 -4.24 3.82 0.66
N ASP A 118 -4.94 2.79 1.17
CA ASP A 118 -4.39 1.45 1.33
C ASP A 118 -4.01 0.84 -0.02
N TRP A 119 -4.83 1.05 -1.06
CA TRP A 119 -4.50 0.57 -2.40
C TRP A 119 -3.53 1.48 -3.14
N PHE A 120 -3.48 2.77 -2.82
CA PHE A 120 -2.50 3.71 -3.36
C PHE A 120 -1.08 3.36 -2.88
N SER A 121 -0.93 2.93 -1.62
CA SER A 121 0.39 2.58 -1.08
C SER A 121 1.01 1.32 -1.67
N VAL A 122 0.18 0.41 -2.18
CA VAL A 122 0.62 -0.80 -2.89
C VAL A 122 1.48 -0.46 -4.11
N GLY A 123 1.47 0.78 -4.59
CA GLY A 123 2.40 1.27 -5.62
C GLY A 123 3.88 0.98 -5.32
N ILE A 124 4.26 0.91 -4.04
CA ILE A 124 5.61 0.58 -3.59
C ILE A 124 6.06 -0.85 -3.96
N LEU A 125 5.10 -1.73 -4.26
CA LEU A 125 5.40 -3.08 -4.76
C LEU A 125 6.08 -3.06 -6.13
N ALA A 126 6.08 -1.94 -6.87
CA ALA A 126 6.78 -1.84 -8.15
C ALA A 126 8.27 -2.20 -8.05
N THR A 127 8.93 -1.89 -6.93
CA THR A 127 10.32 -2.32 -6.65
C THR A 127 10.38 -3.48 -5.67
N GLY A 128 9.45 -3.55 -4.70
CA GLY A 128 9.46 -4.57 -3.67
C GLY A 128 9.11 -5.98 -4.18
N LEU A 129 8.20 -6.08 -5.15
CA LEU A 129 7.69 -7.36 -5.64
C LEU A 129 8.74 -8.18 -6.41
N PRO A 130 9.52 -7.61 -7.36
CA PRO A 130 10.62 -8.33 -8.01
C PRO A 130 11.66 -8.88 -7.03
N LEU A 131 12.05 -8.07 -6.04
CA LEU A 131 13.06 -8.45 -5.05
C LEU A 131 12.52 -9.55 -4.11
N ALA A 132 11.26 -9.44 -3.70
CA ALA A 132 10.60 -10.51 -2.95
C ALA A 132 10.54 -11.83 -3.76
N PHE A 133 10.34 -11.75 -5.08
CA PHE A 133 10.35 -12.92 -5.96
C PHE A 133 11.74 -13.45 -6.30
N GLN A 134 12.84 -12.73 -6.01
CA GLN A 134 14.18 -13.26 -6.20
C GLN A 134 14.36 -14.58 -5.42
N ARG A 135 13.76 -14.68 -4.23
CA ARG A 135 13.63 -15.91 -3.44
C ARG A 135 12.22 -16.47 -3.57
N LEU A 136 11.85 -16.85 -4.80
CA LEU A 136 10.52 -17.34 -5.13
C LEU A 136 10.13 -18.61 -4.35
N GLY A 137 11.09 -19.50 -4.08
CA GLY A 137 10.87 -20.78 -3.43
C GLY A 137 10.26 -20.67 -2.04
N PRO A 138 10.84 -19.90 -1.11
CA PRO A 138 10.24 -19.66 0.21
C PRO A 138 8.79 -19.18 0.12
N TRP A 139 8.50 -18.30 -0.84
CA TRP A 139 7.15 -17.80 -1.09
C TRP A 139 6.23 -18.93 -1.57
N ILE A 140 6.63 -19.73 -2.56
CA ILE A 140 5.84 -20.88 -3.04
C ILE A 140 5.59 -21.89 -1.91
N GLY A 141 6.62 -22.25 -1.15
CA GLY A 141 6.54 -23.23 -0.07
C GLY A 141 5.53 -22.79 1.01
N ALA A 142 5.68 -21.57 1.51
CA ALA A 142 4.77 -21.01 2.52
C ALA A 142 3.34 -20.86 2.00
N ASN A 143 3.15 -20.32 0.80
CA ASN A 143 1.82 -20.14 0.22
C ASN A 143 1.14 -21.48 -0.09
N THR A 144 1.88 -22.53 -0.41
CA THR A 144 1.31 -23.87 -0.56
C THR A 144 0.71 -24.36 0.75
N VAL A 145 1.44 -24.20 1.87
CA VAL A 145 0.94 -24.52 3.21
C VAL A 145 -0.31 -23.68 3.54
N TYR A 146 -0.29 -22.38 3.26
CA TYR A 146 -1.45 -21.51 3.48
C TYR A 146 -2.66 -21.89 2.62
N VAL A 147 -2.47 -22.16 1.33
CA VAL A 147 -3.57 -22.54 0.44
C VAL A 147 -4.21 -23.84 0.91
N VAL A 148 -3.40 -24.85 1.22
CA VAL A 148 -3.89 -26.15 1.68
C VAL A 148 -4.57 -26.02 3.05
N GLY A 149 -3.95 -25.35 4.01
CA GLY A 149 -4.44 -25.26 5.38
C GLY A 149 -5.57 -24.25 5.61
N LEU A 150 -5.67 -23.20 4.81
CA LEU A 150 -6.70 -22.16 4.95
C LEU A 150 -7.91 -22.40 4.04
N PHE A 151 -7.70 -22.98 2.86
CA PHE A 151 -8.76 -23.09 1.84
C PHE A 151 -9.14 -24.53 1.48
N VAL A 152 -8.20 -25.48 1.46
CA VAL A 152 -8.49 -26.85 1.02
C VAL A 152 -8.97 -27.73 2.17
N LEU A 153 -8.12 -27.97 3.17
CA LEU A 153 -8.41 -28.84 4.31
C LEU A 153 -9.65 -28.39 5.10
N PRO A 154 -9.88 -27.08 5.37
CA PRO A 154 -11.06 -26.63 6.09
C PRO A 154 -12.40 -27.01 5.45
N ARG A 155 -12.45 -27.33 4.16
CA ARG A 155 -13.68 -27.70 3.45
C ARG A 155 -14.13 -29.14 3.73
N VAL A 156 -13.21 -30.01 4.14
CA VAL A 156 -13.47 -31.42 4.40
C VAL A 156 -13.45 -31.76 5.89
N LEU A 157 -13.08 -30.80 6.74
CA LEU A 157 -12.96 -30.97 8.19
C LEU A 157 -14.15 -30.39 8.95
N GLY A 158 -14.45 -30.96 10.12
CA GLY A 158 -15.45 -30.39 11.05
C GLY A 158 -15.03 -29.02 11.60
N GLN A 159 -16.00 -28.21 12.05
CA GLN A 159 -15.77 -26.81 12.44
C GLN A 159 -14.68 -26.60 13.50
N ARG A 160 -14.60 -27.46 14.52
CA ARG A 160 -13.57 -27.35 15.58
C ARG A 160 -12.15 -27.62 15.05
N THR A 161 -12.00 -28.65 14.23
CA THR A 161 -10.72 -29.03 13.60
C THR A 161 -10.28 -27.99 12.56
N SER A 162 -11.23 -27.39 11.85
CA SER A 162 -11.00 -26.36 10.84
C SER A 162 -10.26 -25.14 11.40
N LEU A 163 -10.64 -24.63 12.58
CA LEU A 163 -9.95 -23.49 13.19
C LEU A 163 -8.50 -23.85 13.59
N ALA A 164 -8.30 -25.02 14.20
CA ALA A 164 -6.97 -25.49 14.58
C ALA A 164 -6.04 -25.66 13.38
N VAL A 165 -6.55 -26.24 12.28
CA VAL A 165 -5.78 -26.40 11.03
C VAL A 165 -5.45 -25.05 10.40
N LYS A 166 -6.38 -24.09 10.42
CA LYS A 166 -6.10 -22.74 9.93
C LYS A 166 -4.97 -22.08 10.71
N LEU A 167 -5.07 -22.03 12.04
CA LEU A 167 -4.04 -21.44 12.90
C LEU A 167 -2.69 -22.17 12.78
N GLY A 168 -2.73 -23.50 12.76
CA GLY A 168 -1.55 -24.33 12.54
C GLY A 168 -0.88 -24.04 11.20
N SER A 169 -1.66 -23.88 10.13
CA SER A 169 -1.12 -23.57 8.80
C SER A 169 -0.46 -22.19 8.71
N LEU A 170 -0.96 -21.20 9.46
CA LEU A 170 -0.32 -19.88 9.56
C LEU A 170 1.04 -19.99 10.24
N ALA A 171 1.11 -20.73 11.36
CA ALA A 171 2.36 -20.97 12.07
C ALA A 171 3.36 -21.77 11.21
N VAL A 172 2.92 -22.91 10.66
CA VAL A 172 3.77 -23.80 9.85
C VAL A 172 4.25 -23.10 8.58
N GLY A 173 3.38 -22.40 7.86
CA GLY A 173 3.79 -21.67 6.65
C GLY A 173 4.79 -20.55 6.97
N THR A 174 4.65 -19.88 8.12
CA THR A 174 5.63 -18.88 8.60
C THR A 174 6.96 -19.53 8.93
N ILE A 175 6.96 -20.67 9.63
CA ILE A 175 8.18 -21.42 9.95
C ILE A 175 8.87 -21.89 8.67
N VAL A 176 8.12 -22.44 7.71
CA VAL A 176 8.63 -22.86 6.39
C VAL A 176 9.27 -21.67 5.67
N PHE A 177 8.60 -20.51 5.62
CA PHE A 177 9.15 -19.30 5.01
C PHE A 177 10.47 -18.87 5.67
N LEU A 178 10.48 -18.78 6.99
CA LEU A 178 11.64 -18.32 7.76
C LEU A 178 12.81 -19.29 7.63
N TYR A 179 12.57 -20.60 7.72
CA TYR A 179 13.61 -21.60 7.58
C TYR A 179 14.15 -21.68 6.15
N ALA A 180 13.28 -21.56 5.14
CA ALA A 180 13.72 -21.49 3.75
C ALA A 180 14.55 -20.22 3.45
N SER A 181 14.19 -19.08 4.06
CA SER A 181 14.82 -17.78 3.78
C SER A 181 16.08 -17.51 4.61
N TYR A 182 16.12 -17.99 5.85
CA TYR A 182 17.13 -17.65 6.87
C TYR A 182 17.70 -18.87 7.58
N GLY A 183 17.26 -20.08 7.25
CA GLY A 183 17.70 -21.29 7.92
C GLY A 183 19.14 -21.69 7.61
N ALA A 184 19.76 -21.19 6.53
CA ALA A 184 21.14 -21.52 6.18
C ALA A 184 22.19 -21.11 7.25
N PRO A 185 22.23 -19.85 7.73
CA PRO A 185 23.14 -19.47 8.81
C PRO A 185 22.83 -20.18 10.14
N VAL A 186 21.55 -20.40 10.45
CA VAL A 186 21.14 -21.13 11.66
C VAL A 186 21.55 -22.60 11.58
N ALA A 187 21.40 -23.22 10.41
CA ALA A 187 21.82 -24.59 10.16
C ALA A 187 23.32 -24.77 10.32
N ALA A 188 24.10 -23.83 9.78
CA ALA A 188 25.55 -23.81 9.96
C ALA A 188 25.98 -23.64 11.42
N ALA A 189 25.27 -22.81 12.20
CA ALA A 189 25.62 -22.52 13.59
C ALA A 189 25.20 -23.62 14.59
N PHE A 190 24.06 -24.29 14.35
CA PHE A 190 23.46 -25.25 15.29
C PHE A 190 23.47 -26.70 14.80
N GLY A 191 24.15 -27.00 13.70
CA GLY A 191 24.24 -28.35 13.14
C GLY A 191 22.92 -28.90 12.60
N LEU A 192 21.98 -28.03 12.22
CA LEU A 192 20.73 -28.44 11.58
C LEU A 192 20.99 -28.76 10.10
N PRO A 193 20.16 -29.60 9.46
CA PRO A 193 20.25 -29.81 8.02
C PRO A 193 20.07 -28.50 7.24
N ALA A 194 20.64 -28.43 6.03
CA ALA A 194 20.42 -27.30 5.14
C ALA A 194 18.94 -27.23 4.72
N PRO A 195 18.34 -26.03 4.56
CA PRO A 195 16.91 -25.91 4.23
C PRO A 195 16.49 -26.69 2.97
N ALA A 196 17.35 -26.74 1.95
CA ALA A 196 17.08 -27.48 0.72
C ALA A 196 16.97 -29.00 0.92
N ALA A 197 17.68 -29.55 1.91
CA ALA A 197 17.62 -30.97 2.24
C ALA A 197 16.32 -31.36 2.95
N VAL A 198 15.67 -30.41 3.65
CA VAL A 198 14.44 -30.65 4.41
C VAL A 198 13.20 -30.26 3.61
N LEU A 199 13.21 -29.06 3.03
CA LEU A 199 12.05 -28.48 2.34
C LEU A 199 12.02 -28.78 0.83
N GLY A 200 13.12 -29.32 0.30
CA GLY A 200 13.27 -29.65 -1.11
C GLY A 200 13.54 -28.42 -2.00
N PRO A 201 13.82 -28.66 -3.30
CA PRO A 201 14.31 -27.64 -4.22
C PRO A 201 13.27 -26.58 -4.57
N VAL A 202 11.97 -26.92 -4.50
CA VAL A 202 10.88 -25.98 -4.82
C VAL A 202 10.76 -24.90 -3.76
N ALA A 203 10.83 -25.26 -2.47
CA ALA A 203 10.72 -24.32 -1.37
C ALA A 203 11.99 -23.48 -1.14
N THR A 204 13.10 -23.80 -1.82
CA THR A 204 14.36 -23.03 -1.75
C THR A 204 14.78 -22.46 -3.10
N LEU A 205 13.88 -22.47 -4.08
CA LEU A 205 14.14 -21.95 -5.42
C LEU A 205 14.46 -20.45 -5.38
N THR A 206 15.51 -20.06 -6.10
CA THR A 206 15.88 -18.66 -6.31
C THR A 206 15.87 -18.35 -7.80
N LEU A 207 15.32 -17.20 -8.19
CA LEU A 207 15.41 -16.71 -9.56
C LEU A 207 16.85 -16.33 -9.90
N SER A 208 17.21 -16.46 -11.17
CA SER A 208 18.49 -15.95 -11.66
C SER A 208 18.51 -14.42 -11.64
N ASP A 209 19.71 -13.84 -11.59
CA ASP A 209 19.88 -12.39 -11.62
C ASP A 209 19.26 -11.77 -12.88
N ALA A 210 19.44 -12.43 -14.04
CA ALA A 210 18.85 -11.99 -15.30
C ALA A 210 17.30 -11.93 -15.23
N THR A 211 16.67 -12.92 -14.61
CA THR A 211 15.21 -12.96 -14.44
C THR A 211 14.75 -11.86 -13.47
N THR A 212 15.51 -11.65 -12.40
CA THR A 212 15.23 -10.61 -11.40
C THR A 212 15.33 -9.20 -12.01
N VAL A 213 16.34 -8.96 -12.83
CA VAL A 213 16.50 -7.70 -13.58
C VAL A 213 15.36 -7.49 -14.56
N LEU A 214 14.93 -8.52 -15.28
CA LEU A 214 13.78 -8.43 -16.19
C LEU A 214 12.49 -8.09 -15.42
N LEU A 215 12.22 -8.79 -14.31
CA LEU A 215 11.08 -8.49 -13.43
C LEU A 215 11.12 -7.03 -12.96
N LEU A 216 12.29 -6.55 -12.51
CA LEU A 216 12.49 -5.16 -12.12
C LEU A 216 12.19 -4.19 -13.27
N ARG A 217 12.63 -4.47 -14.50
CA ARG A 217 12.32 -3.60 -15.65
C ARG A 217 10.84 -3.57 -15.98
N VAL A 218 10.17 -4.72 -15.94
CA VAL A 218 8.74 -4.83 -16.21
C VAL A 218 7.94 -4.03 -15.16
N THR A 219 8.22 -4.24 -13.88
CA THR A 219 7.47 -3.59 -12.79
C THR A 219 7.84 -2.12 -12.59
N ASN A 220 9.07 -1.72 -12.94
CA ASN A 220 9.49 -0.31 -12.92
C ASN A 220 9.16 0.45 -14.21
N SER A 221 8.49 -0.20 -15.18
CA SER A 221 8.07 0.49 -16.40
C SER A 221 6.81 1.32 -16.17
N VAL A 222 6.76 2.52 -16.76
CA VAL A 222 5.57 3.40 -16.68
C VAL A 222 4.34 2.74 -17.31
N PHE A 223 4.52 1.92 -18.36
CA PHE A 223 3.40 1.27 -19.04
C PHE A 223 2.94 -0.02 -18.35
N PHE A 224 3.86 -0.94 -18.03
CA PHE A 224 3.49 -2.26 -17.48
C PHE A 224 3.44 -2.27 -15.95
N GLY A 225 4.24 -1.46 -15.26
CA GLY A 225 4.30 -1.40 -13.80
C GLY A 225 2.92 -1.19 -13.15
N PRO A 226 2.19 -0.12 -13.52
CA PRO A 226 0.85 0.14 -12.99
C PRO A 226 -0.13 -1.03 -13.24
N VAL A 227 -0.04 -1.68 -14.39
CA VAL A 227 -0.90 -2.84 -14.73
C VAL A 227 -0.57 -4.03 -13.85
N VAL A 228 0.71 -4.40 -13.74
CA VAL A 228 1.16 -5.54 -12.93
C VAL A 228 0.79 -5.34 -11.46
N VAL A 229 1.08 -4.16 -10.90
CA VAL A 229 0.77 -3.85 -9.50
C VAL A 229 -0.74 -3.79 -9.27
N ALA A 230 -1.53 -3.23 -10.19
CA ALA A 230 -2.98 -3.21 -10.07
C ALA A 230 -3.60 -4.61 -10.10
N VAL A 231 -3.10 -5.52 -10.95
CA VAL A 231 -3.53 -6.92 -10.97
C VAL A 231 -3.15 -7.64 -9.67
N ALA A 232 -1.95 -7.40 -9.15
CA ALA A 232 -1.53 -7.94 -7.85
C ALA A 232 -2.44 -7.42 -6.72
N ALA A 233 -2.70 -6.11 -6.66
CA ALA A 233 -3.60 -5.48 -5.71
C ALA A 233 -5.03 -6.05 -5.78
N LEU A 234 -5.58 -6.20 -6.99
CA LEU A 234 -6.90 -6.80 -7.19
C LEU A 234 -6.95 -8.26 -6.72
N SER A 235 -5.87 -9.01 -6.94
CA SER A 235 -5.75 -10.40 -6.49
C SER A 235 -5.71 -10.47 -4.96
N MET A 236 -4.90 -9.61 -4.32
CA MET A 236 -4.86 -9.48 -2.87
C MET A 236 -6.22 -9.10 -2.29
N ASN A 237 -6.91 -8.10 -2.86
CA ASN A 237 -8.25 -7.70 -2.44
C ASN A 237 -9.23 -8.88 -2.49
N ARG A 238 -9.16 -9.70 -3.55
CA ARG A 238 -10.04 -10.88 -3.69
C ARG A 238 -9.70 -12.00 -2.71
N ILE A 239 -8.42 -12.25 -2.45
CA ILE A 239 -7.96 -13.33 -1.57
C ILE A 239 -8.22 -12.96 -0.11
N LEU A 240 -7.81 -11.77 0.32
CA LEU A 240 -7.88 -11.32 1.72
C LEU A 240 -9.31 -11.14 2.22
N THR A 241 -10.28 -10.97 1.32
CA THR A 241 -11.71 -10.79 1.67
C THR A 241 -12.50 -12.09 1.65
N ARG A 242 -11.85 -13.23 1.43
CA ARG A 242 -12.49 -14.54 1.39
C ARG A 242 -13.03 -14.94 2.77
N PRO A 243 -14.24 -15.55 2.85
CA PRO A 243 -14.80 -16.06 4.11
C PRO A 243 -13.87 -17.02 4.85
N GLU A 244 -13.07 -17.78 4.10
CA GLU A 244 -12.09 -18.71 4.66
C GLU A 244 -11.06 -18.01 5.58
N LEU A 245 -10.71 -16.75 5.30
CA LEU A 245 -9.82 -15.92 6.12
C LEU A 245 -10.56 -15.06 7.14
N THR A 246 -11.65 -14.41 6.74
CA THR A 246 -12.40 -13.50 7.63
C THR A 246 -13.17 -14.21 8.75
N SER A 247 -13.34 -15.54 8.63
CA SER A 247 -13.87 -16.40 9.69
C SER A 247 -12.88 -16.68 10.83
N ILE A 248 -11.59 -16.39 10.65
CA ILE A 248 -10.59 -16.55 11.71
C ILE A 248 -10.77 -15.39 12.71
N PRO A 249 -11.02 -15.65 14.01
CA PRO A 249 -11.29 -14.60 14.99
C PRO A 249 -10.21 -13.52 15.06
N LEU A 250 -8.93 -13.94 14.95
CA LEU A 250 -7.77 -13.06 14.93
C LEU A 250 -7.82 -12.02 13.79
N PHE A 251 -8.44 -12.38 12.66
CA PHE A 251 -8.43 -11.57 11.44
C PHE A 251 -9.74 -10.85 11.17
N ARG A 252 -10.81 -11.20 11.89
CA ARG A 252 -12.15 -10.62 11.70
C ARG A 252 -12.17 -9.09 11.78
N HIS A 253 -11.27 -8.50 12.58
CA HIS A 253 -11.23 -7.05 12.85
C HIS A 253 -10.05 -6.36 12.17
N THR A 254 -9.15 -7.11 11.53
CA THR A 254 -7.94 -6.58 10.90
C THR A 254 -7.95 -6.69 9.38
N LEU A 255 -8.74 -7.62 8.81
CA LEU A 255 -8.88 -7.74 7.37
C LEU A 255 -9.82 -6.67 6.80
N PRO A 256 -9.45 -6.01 5.69
CA PRO A 256 -10.26 -4.96 5.09
C PRO A 256 -11.58 -5.52 4.54
N SER A 257 -12.61 -4.67 4.55
CA SER A 257 -13.82 -4.92 3.76
C SER A 257 -13.47 -4.90 2.27
N ARG A 258 -14.19 -5.69 1.47
CA ARG A 258 -13.91 -5.78 0.03
C ARG A 258 -14.20 -4.47 -0.68
N ASP A 259 -13.14 -3.84 -1.17
CA ASP A 259 -13.26 -2.63 -1.96
C ASP A 259 -13.69 -2.94 -3.41
N PRO A 260 -14.48 -2.04 -4.05
CA PRO A 260 -14.81 -2.12 -5.47
C PRO A 260 -13.55 -2.21 -6.36
N ALA A 261 -13.57 -3.10 -7.35
CA ALA A 261 -12.42 -3.34 -8.24
C ALA A 261 -11.89 -2.06 -8.91
N ARG A 262 -12.79 -1.15 -9.30
CA ARG A 262 -12.40 0.14 -9.89
C ARG A 262 -11.53 1.00 -8.97
N ILE A 263 -11.79 0.97 -7.66
CA ILE A 263 -11.06 1.74 -6.66
C ILE A 263 -9.69 1.11 -6.45
N VAL A 264 -9.64 -0.22 -6.33
CA VAL A 264 -8.38 -0.96 -6.17
C VAL A 264 -7.47 -0.74 -7.37
N LEU A 265 -7.97 -0.97 -8.58
CA LEU A 265 -7.19 -0.84 -9.81
C LEU A 265 -6.71 0.60 -10.03
N GLY A 266 -7.61 1.59 -9.90
CA GLY A 266 -7.27 2.99 -10.08
C GLY A 266 -6.29 3.50 -9.03
N SER A 267 -6.50 3.18 -7.76
CA SER A 267 -5.60 3.61 -6.68
C SER A 267 -4.22 2.96 -6.79
N ALA A 268 -4.17 1.65 -7.07
CA ALA A 268 -2.90 0.94 -7.24
C ALA A 268 -2.12 1.45 -8.45
N ALA A 269 -2.77 1.63 -9.61
CA ALA A 269 -2.11 2.15 -10.79
C ALA A 269 -1.55 3.57 -10.59
N LEU A 270 -2.33 4.47 -10.00
CA LEU A 270 -1.87 5.83 -9.69
C LEU A 270 -0.78 5.85 -8.63
N GLY A 271 -0.89 4.99 -7.61
CA GLY A 271 0.13 4.80 -6.58
C GLY A 271 1.44 4.33 -7.18
N THR A 272 1.40 3.40 -8.14
CA THR A 272 2.58 2.96 -8.89
C THR A 272 3.18 4.10 -9.69
N LEU A 273 2.39 4.86 -10.44
CA LEU A 273 2.90 6.01 -11.21
C LEU A 273 3.55 7.06 -10.30
N PHE A 274 2.94 7.36 -9.14
CA PHE A 274 3.53 8.20 -8.12
C PHE A 274 4.89 7.66 -7.66
N TYR A 275 4.94 6.38 -7.30
CA TYR A 275 6.17 5.76 -6.81
C TYR A 275 7.27 5.77 -7.88
N LEU A 276 6.94 5.45 -9.14
CA LEU A 276 7.87 5.54 -10.27
C LEU A 276 8.35 6.97 -10.51
N GLY A 277 7.51 7.98 -10.29
CA GLY A 277 7.90 9.38 -10.32
C GLY A 277 8.95 9.72 -9.26
N VAL A 278 8.79 9.21 -8.03
CA VAL A 278 9.80 9.36 -6.96
C VAL A 278 11.09 8.64 -7.35
N VAL A 279 11.00 7.40 -7.85
CA VAL A 279 12.18 6.65 -8.32
C VAL A 279 12.90 7.41 -9.44
N ALA A 280 12.17 7.97 -10.40
CA ALA A 280 12.74 8.74 -11.50
C ALA A 280 13.41 10.04 -11.02
N ALA A 281 12.81 10.74 -10.05
CA ALA A 281 13.38 11.94 -9.47
C ALA A 281 14.71 11.66 -8.74
N PHE A 282 14.85 10.51 -8.09
CA PHE A 282 16.07 10.11 -7.39
C PHE A 282 17.09 9.42 -8.30
N GLY A 283 16.64 8.63 -9.27
CA GLY A 283 17.49 7.84 -10.16
C GLY A 283 17.88 8.56 -11.45
N GLY A 284 17.22 9.66 -11.79
CA GLY A 284 17.44 10.45 -13.01
C GLY A 284 17.03 9.75 -14.31
N GLN A 285 16.35 8.59 -14.22
CA GLN A 285 15.97 7.78 -15.37
C GLN A 285 14.53 7.27 -15.23
N VAL A 286 13.84 7.17 -16.35
CA VAL A 286 12.49 6.60 -16.45
C VAL A 286 12.54 5.42 -17.41
N VAL A 287 12.03 4.28 -16.96
CA VAL A 287 11.79 3.12 -17.83
C VAL A 287 10.37 3.25 -18.37
N LEU A 288 10.20 3.43 -19.68
CA LEU A 288 8.87 3.51 -20.29
C LEU A 288 8.31 2.10 -20.56
N VAL A 289 9.17 1.23 -21.10
CA VAL A 289 8.91 -0.16 -21.51
C VAL A 289 10.15 -0.99 -21.11
N PRO A 290 9.98 -2.26 -20.67
CA PRO A 290 11.07 -3.12 -20.20
C PRO A 290 12.17 -3.45 -21.22
#